data_AF-A0A0J9S4U7-F1
#
_entry.id   AF-A0A0J9S4U7-F1
#
_cell.length_a   1.000
_cell.length_b   1.000
_cell.length_c   1.000
_cell.angle_alpha   90.00
_cell.angle_beta   90.00
_cell.angle_gamma   90.00
#
_symmetry.space_group_name_H-M   'P 1'
#
loop_
_entity.id
_entity.type
_entity.pdbx_description
1 polymer ?
#
loop_
_entity_poly.entity_id
_entity_poly.type
_entity_poly.pdbx_seq_one_letter_code
_entity_poly.pdbx_strand_id
1 'polypeptide(L)'
;MNFWLNYKLSSFAYNESQKLKFYQVLASKYSTFKAEGILKNKMSVMDDKYFNNMSIVYNVYKMLYGTPDIKIPKCDDFLENFKKLYNEGLKKCYMDGDINLSKELEKFKYYYMKKDLNNVNSCIKNNIPTLPKLSLFEPENKTKLKTCDNASELLHTKYKYSVDRLPNIEDAHYNNLKDLILVHYNLLLEYKENEQNFLMMKILHQFFQYCNENKINMKLSLCMKEFIKEYYDKYKSEYKEIFGECKNELNSKEHRRLYKICKNKFKNDLYLIETNPENYINQQEVYIKNLSPLELMIMQAKAMFLDSEAMSRYLPTIMSTIVAIVVCFFFLYKVHKNYI
;
A
#
# COMPACT_ATOMS: atom_id res chain seq x y z
N MET A 1 6.81 -23.21 -18.65
CA MET A 1 7.02 -23.54 -20.08
C MET A 1 6.23 -22.62 -21.01
N ASN A 2 4.89 -22.48 -20.86
CA ASN A 2 4.08 -21.52 -21.65
C ASN A 2 4.67 -20.11 -21.67
N PHE A 3 5.04 -19.57 -20.51
CA PHE A 3 5.66 -18.25 -20.44
C PHE A 3 6.95 -18.17 -21.26
N TRP A 4 7.88 -19.11 -21.06
CA TRP A 4 9.16 -19.12 -21.76
C TRP A 4 9.00 -19.22 -23.29
N LEU A 5 8.09 -20.07 -23.78
CA LEU A 5 7.80 -20.16 -25.21
C LEU A 5 7.18 -18.87 -25.75
N ASN A 6 6.18 -18.29 -25.07
CA ASN A 6 5.60 -17.00 -25.48
C ASN A 6 6.67 -15.90 -25.49
N TYR A 7 7.53 -15.85 -24.48
CA TYR A 7 8.62 -14.88 -24.40
C TYR A 7 9.59 -15.01 -25.58
N LYS A 8 10.01 -16.23 -25.91
CA LYS A 8 10.89 -16.48 -27.05
C LYS A 8 10.23 -16.12 -28.37
N LEU A 9 8.99 -16.55 -28.60
CA LEU A 9 8.25 -16.20 -29.82
C LEU A 9 8.06 -14.68 -29.96
N SER A 10 7.69 -13.99 -28.88
CA SER A 10 7.60 -12.52 -28.86
C SER A 10 8.94 -11.85 -29.14
N SER A 11 10.06 -12.38 -28.63
CA SER A 11 11.39 -11.83 -28.89
C SER A 11 11.83 -11.95 -30.36
N PHE A 12 11.24 -12.88 -31.11
CA PHE A 12 11.39 -13.01 -32.56
C PHE A 12 10.29 -12.28 -33.35
N ALA A 13 9.54 -11.40 -32.69
CA ALA A 13 8.44 -10.62 -33.27
C ALA A 13 7.31 -11.46 -33.89
N TYR A 14 7.06 -12.67 -33.35
CA TYR A 14 5.90 -13.47 -33.76
C TYR A 14 4.61 -12.79 -33.28
N ASN A 15 3.67 -12.57 -34.20
CA ASN A 15 2.33 -12.11 -33.86
C ASN A 15 1.47 -13.26 -33.28
N GLU A 16 0.28 -12.93 -32.78
CA GLU A 16 -0.62 -13.89 -32.13
C GLU A 16 -0.97 -15.10 -33.02
N SER A 17 -1.29 -14.86 -34.29
CA SER A 17 -1.60 -15.94 -35.25
C SER A 17 -0.41 -16.88 -35.47
N GLN A 18 0.80 -16.33 -35.58
CA GLN A 18 2.03 -17.11 -35.72
C GLN A 18 2.34 -17.91 -34.46
N LYS A 19 2.16 -17.33 -33.27
CA LYS A 19 2.28 -18.06 -32.00
C LYS A 19 1.30 -19.23 -31.97
N LEU A 20 0.05 -19.00 -32.34
CA LEU A 20 -1.00 -20.03 -32.31
C LEU A 20 -0.67 -21.20 -33.25
N LYS A 21 -0.18 -20.91 -34.47
CA LYS A 21 0.34 -21.92 -35.40
C LYS A 21 1.52 -22.71 -34.80
N PHE A 22 2.46 -22.04 -34.14
CA PHE A 22 3.58 -22.71 -33.48
C PHE A 22 3.10 -23.71 -32.42
N TYR A 23 2.15 -23.32 -31.56
CA TYR A 23 1.58 -24.20 -30.54
C TYR A 23 0.84 -25.40 -31.14
N GLN A 24 0.12 -25.22 -32.25
CA GLN A 24 -0.53 -26.32 -32.98
C GLN A 24 0.49 -27.33 -33.52
N VAL A 25 1.57 -26.84 -34.16
CA VAL A 25 2.64 -27.71 -34.65
C VAL A 25 3.32 -28.44 -33.50
N LEU A 26 3.63 -27.74 -32.41
CA LEU A 26 4.23 -28.35 -31.21
C LEU A 26 3.34 -29.46 -30.63
N ALA A 27 2.03 -29.22 -30.54
CA ALA A 27 1.06 -30.21 -30.07
C ALA A 27 0.99 -31.45 -30.96
N SER A 28 1.11 -31.29 -32.28
CA SER A 28 1.13 -32.41 -33.23
C SER A 28 2.34 -33.35 -33.05
N LYS A 29 3.38 -32.90 -32.35
CA LYS A 29 4.62 -33.64 -32.11
C LYS A 29 4.74 -34.22 -30.70
N TYR A 30 3.75 -34.06 -29.83
CA TYR A 30 3.82 -34.56 -28.45
C TYR A 30 4.09 -36.05 -28.32
N SER A 31 3.58 -36.86 -29.26
CA SER A 31 3.83 -38.31 -29.31
C SER A 31 5.30 -38.63 -29.59
N THR A 32 5.99 -37.80 -30.39
CA THR A 32 7.39 -38.00 -30.78
C THR A 32 8.35 -37.95 -29.59
N PHE A 33 8.03 -37.16 -28.56
CA PHE A 33 8.85 -37.05 -27.34
C PHE A 33 8.10 -37.54 -26.08
N LYS A 34 7.09 -38.41 -26.26
CA LYS A 34 6.35 -39.10 -25.18
C LYS A 34 5.77 -38.17 -24.11
N ALA A 35 5.33 -36.97 -24.48
CA ALA A 35 4.84 -35.96 -23.54
C ALA A 35 3.33 -35.69 -23.64
N GLU A 36 2.60 -36.46 -24.46
CA GLU A 36 1.18 -36.20 -24.71
C GLU A 36 0.35 -36.19 -23.42
N GLY A 37 0.49 -37.19 -22.55
CA GLY A 37 -0.22 -37.22 -21.27
C GLY A 37 0.13 -36.08 -20.31
N ILE A 38 1.31 -35.46 -20.47
CA ILE A 38 1.78 -34.39 -19.59
C ILE A 38 1.35 -33.01 -20.11
N LEU A 39 1.45 -32.76 -21.42
CA LEU A 39 1.33 -31.44 -22.04
C LEU A 39 0.00 -31.17 -22.74
N LYS A 40 -0.76 -32.22 -23.09
CA LYS A 40 -2.06 -32.07 -23.74
C LYS A 40 -2.98 -31.20 -22.89
N ASN A 41 -3.60 -30.22 -23.54
CA ASN A 41 -4.47 -29.20 -22.94
C ASN A 41 -3.80 -28.28 -21.89
N LYS A 42 -2.49 -28.36 -21.65
CA LYS A 42 -1.77 -27.50 -20.69
C LYS A 42 -0.91 -26.43 -21.37
N MET A 43 -0.65 -26.58 -22.66
CA MET A 43 0.17 -25.65 -23.44
C MET A 43 -0.69 -24.75 -24.32
N SER A 44 -0.54 -23.44 -24.18
CA SER A 44 -1.33 -22.47 -24.94
C SER A 44 -0.57 -21.15 -25.14
N VAL A 45 -0.99 -20.39 -26.14
CA VAL A 45 -0.64 -18.96 -26.23
C VAL A 45 -1.15 -18.28 -24.96
N MET A 46 -0.31 -17.44 -24.37
CA MET A 46 -0.69 -16.70 -23.17
C MET A 46 -1.41 -15.43 -23.56
N ASP A 47 -2.47 -15.12 -22.84
CA ASP A 47 -3.08 -13.80 -22.87
C ASP A 47 -2.05 -12.73 -22.41
N ASP A 48 -2.12 -11.56 -23.03
CA ASP A 48 -1.13 -10.49 -22.85
C ASP A 48 -1.06 -9.99 -21.41
N LYS A 49 -2.18 -9.94 -20.67
CA LYS A 49 -2.18 -9.55 -19.26
C LYS A 49 -1.35 -10.53 -18.43
N TYR A 50 -1.63 -11.83 -18.57
CA TYR A 50 -0.88 -12.88 -17.86
C TYR A 50 0.58 -12.95 -18.30
N PHE A 51 0.86 -12.73 -19.59
CA PHE A 51 2.21 -12.69 -20.12
C PHE A 51 3.01 -11.53 -19.51
N ASN A 52 2.44 -10.32 -19.48
CA ASN A 52 3.06 -9.14 -18.89
C ASN A 52 3.31 -9.35 -17.39
N ASN A 53 2.36 -9.91 -16.65
CA ASN A 53 2.54 -10.16 -15.21
C ASN A 53 3.62 -11.20 -14.94
N MET A 54 3.64 -12.31 -15.69
CA MET A 54 4.73 -13.29 -15.56
C MET A 54 6.09 -12.79 -16.04
N SER A 55 6.12 -11.79 -16.93
CA SER A 55 7.38 -11.17 -17.35
C SER A 55 8.12 -10.52 -16.19
N ILE A 56 7.39 -9.97 -15.21
CA ILE A 56 7.98 -9.39 -13.98
C ILE A 56 8.67 -10.48 -13.19
N VAL A 57 7.94 -11.55 -12.85
CA VAL A 57 8.49 -12.69 -12.10
C VAL A 57 9.71 -13.25 -12.81
N TYR A 58 9.60 -13.52 -14.10
CA TYR A 58 10.70 -14.03 -14.91
C TYR A 58 11.92 -13.09 -14.87
N ASN A 59 11.73 -11.78 -15.00
CA ASN A 59 12.83 -10.83 -14.96
C ASN A 59 13.49 -10.80 -13.59
N VAL A 60 12.73 -10.88 -12.49
CA VAL A 60 13.29 -10.95 -11.13
C VAL A 60 14.12 -12.24 -10.96
N TYR A 61 13.62 -13.40 -11.42
CA TYR A 61 14.41 -14.65 -11.41
C TYR A 61 15.65 -14.56 -12.33
N LYS A 62 15.51 -13.96 -13.51
CA LYS A 62 16.61 -13.77 -14.47
C LYS A 62 17.69 -12.88 -13.89
N MET A 63 17.34 -11.87 -13.10
CA MET A 63 18.33 -11.06 -12.39
C MET A 63 19.12 -11.86 -11.35
N LEU A 64 18.48 -12.80 -10.64
CA LEU A 64 19.17 -13.66 -9.67
C LEU A 64 20.10 -14.69 -10.34
N TYR A 65 19.56 -15.46 -11.29
CA TYR A 65 20.18 -16.67 -11.83
C TYR A 65 20.71 -16.54 -13.25
N GLY A 66 20.48 -15.39 -13.90
CA GLY A 66 21.01 -15.12 -15.23
C GLY A 66 22.51 -14.93 -15.20
N THR A 67 23.16 -15.27 -16.31
CA THR A 67 24.55 -14.86 -16.55
C THR A 67 24.63 -13.33 -16.45
N PRO A 68 25.61 -12.78 -15.71
CA PRO A 68 25.78 -11.33 -15.62
C PRO A 68 25.89 -10.78 -17.05
N ASP A 69 25.00 -9.88 -17.43
CA ASP A 69 25.26 -9.07 -18.61
C ASP A 69 26.58 -8.34 -18.33
N ILE A 70 27.60 -8.58 -19.15
CA ILE A 70 28.95 -8.00 -19.05
C ILE A 70 28.91 -6.46 -18.96
N LYS A 71 27.75 -5.86 -19.27
CA LYS A 71 27.46 -4.44 -19.31
C LYS A 71 26.88 -3.83 -18.02
N ILE A 72 26.62 -4.57 -16.94
CA ILE A 72 26.10 -3.95 -15.70
C ILE A 72 27.28 -3.33 -14.94
N PRO A 73 27.47 -1.99 -14.94
CA PRO A 73 28.75 -1.42 -14.57
C PRO A 73 28.99 -1.40 -13.06
N LYS A 74 27.92 -1.47 -12.24
CA LYS A 74 27.98 -1.37 -10.77
C LYS A 74 26.85 -2.18 -10.10
N CYS A 75 27.14 -2.75 -8.93
CA CYS A 75 26.14 -3.51 -8.16
C CYS A 75 24.96 -2.66 -7.67
N ASP A 76 25.15 -1.36 -7.44
CA ASP A 76 24.05 -0.47 -7.04
C ASP A 76 23.00 -0.33 -8.14
N ASP A 77 23.42 -0.23 -9.41
CA ASP A 77 22.49 -0.16 -10.55
C ASP A 77 21.68 -1.47 -10.69
N PHE A 78 22.35 -2.61 -10.44
CA PHE A 78 21.69 -3.90 -10.39
C PHE A 78 20.62 -3.94 -9.29
N LEU A 79 20.97 -3.56 -8.06
CA LEU A 79 20.08 -3.62 -6.90
C LEU A 79 18.92 -2.63 -7.00
N GLU A 80 19.16 -1.45 -7.60
CA GLU A 80 18.12 -0.46 -7.90
C GLU A 80 17.11 -1.00 -8.92
N ASN A 81 17.58 -1.67 -9.98
CA ASN A 81 16.69 -2.31 -10.95
C ASN A 81 15.91 -3.48 -10.34
N PHE A 82 16.56 -4.28 -9.49
CA PHE A 82 15.93 -5.38 -8.77
C PHE A 82 14.81 -4.84 -7.87
N LYS A 83 15.09 -3.78 -7.10
CA LYS A 83 14.11 -3.07 -6.29
C LYS A 83 12.90 -2.64 -7.11
N LYS A 84 13.13 -1.94 -8.22
CA LYS A 84 12.05 -1.42 -9.08
C LYS A 84 11.14 -2.55 -9.57
N LEU A 85 11.71 -3.61 -10.12
CA LEU A 85 10.95 -4.75 -10.65
C LEU A 85 10.18 -5.49 -9.55
N TYR A 86 10.81 -5.73 -8.40
CA TYR A 86 10.16 -6.40 -7.28
C TYR A 86 8.98 -5.58 -6.73
N ASN A 87 9.18 -4.29 -6.51
CA ASN A 87 8.14 -3.39 -6.02
C ASN A 87 7.01 -3.20 -7.04
N GLU A 88 7.31 -3.16 -8.35
CA GLU A 88 6.30 -3.14 -9.41
C GLU A 88 5.43 -4.41 -9.36
N GLY A 89 6.06 -5.58 -9.22
CA GLY A 89 5.35 -6.85 -9.05
C GLY A 89 4.40 -6.82 -7.86
N LEU A 90 4.88 -6.37 -6.70
CA LEU A 90 4.07 -6.25 -5.48
C LEU A 90 2.91 -5.26 -5.64
N LYS A 91 3.12 -4.13 -6.34
CA LYS A 91 2.03 -3.19 -6.64
C LYS A 91 0.97 -3.83 -7.53
N LYS A 92 1.36 -4.54 -8.60
CA LYS A 92 0.44 -5.23 -9.51
C LYS A 92 -0.34 -6.37 -8.85
N CYS A 93 0.26 -7.09 -7.90
CA CYS A 93 -0.45 -8.08 -7.08
C CYS A 93 -1.76 -7.56 -6.51
N TYR A 94 -1.74 -6.33 -6.01
CA TYR A 94 -2.87 -5.72 -5.30
C TYR A 94 -3.70 -4.79 -6.19
N MET A 95 -3.06 -3.98 -7.03
CA MET A 95 -3.76 -3.06 -7.93
C MET A 95 -4.52 -3.78 -9.05
N ASP A 96 -3.92 -4.81 -9.65
CA ASP A 96 -4.53 -5.57 -10.76
C ASP A 96 -5.29 -6.81 -10.28
N GLY A 97 -5.23 -7.10 -8.98
CA GLY A 97 -5.83 -8.28 -8.34
C GLY A 97 -5.27 -9.61 -8.85
N ASP A 98 -4.03 -9.64 -9.37
CA ASP A 98 -3.46 -10.85 -9.95
C ASP A 98 -2.92 -11.80 -8.86
N ILE A 99 -3.82 -12.67 -8.40
CA ILE A 99 -3.52 -13.73 -7.43
C ILE A 99 -2.37 -14.65 -7.90
N ASN A 100 -2.26 -14.93 -9.20
CA ASN A 100 -1.21 -15.83 -9.70
C ASN A 100 0.16 -15.16 -9.63
N LEU A 101 0.27 -13.88 -10.01
CA LEU A 101 1.47 -13.09 -9.81
C LEU A 101 1.89 -13.06 -8.34
N SER A 102 0.94 -12.83 -7.42
CA SER A 102 1.18 -12.83 -5.98
C SER A 102 1.74 -14.15 -5.47
N LYS A 103 1.19 -15.28 -5.91
CA LYS A 103 1.68 -16.62 -5.53
C LYS A 103 3.11 -16.84 -5.99
N GLU A 104 3.44 -16.39 -7.20
CA GLU A 104 4.78 -16.57 -7.75
C GLU A 104 5.82 -15.64 -7.11
N LEU A 105 5.44 -14.41 -6.72
CA LEU A 105 6.31 -13.54 -5.93
C LEU A 105 6.56 -14.09 -4.51
N GLU A 106 5.55 -14.67 -3.86
CA GLU A 106 5.73 -15.32 -2.55
C GLU A 106 6.70 -16.51 -2.64
N LYS A 107 6.55 -17.36 -3.67
CA LYS A 107 7.49 -18.45 -3.96
C LYS A 107 8.89 -17.91 -4.22
N PHE A 108 9.01 -16.88 -5.05
CA PHE A 108 10.30 -16.23 -5.33
C PHE A 108 11.00 -15.80 -4.05
N LYS A 109 10.28 -15.10 -3.16
CA LYS A 109 10.82 -14.67 -1.88
C LYS A 109 11.29 -15.86 -1.03
N TYR A 110 10.49 -16.93 -0.95
CA TYR A 110 10.85 -18.13 -0.21
C TYR A 110 12.18 -18.71 -0.70
N TYR A 111 12.34 -18.86 -2.02
CA TYR A 111 13.59 -19.36 -2.60
C TYR A 111 14.77 -18.42 -2.38
N TYR A 112 14.55 -17.12 -2.56
CA TYR A 112 15.56 -16.10 -2.34
C TYR A 112 16.07 -16.08 -0.88
N MET A 113 15.18 -16.27 0.10
CA MET A 113 15.52 -16.31 1.53
C MET A 113 16.16 -17.63 1.98
N LYS A 114 16.03 -18.72 1.22
CA LYS A 114 16.58 -20.05 1.58
C LYS A 114 18.12 -20.12 1.49
N LYS A 115 18.79 -19.05 1.05
CA LYS A 115 20.26 -18.87 0.99
C LYS A 115 21.05 -19.91 0.17
N ASP A 116 20.39 -20.86 -0.50
CA ASP A 116 21.03 -21.77 -1.49
C ASP A 116 21.27 -21.03 -2.82
N LEU A 117 22.09 -19.98 -2.74
CA LEU A 117 22.35 -19.01 -3.80
C LEU A 117 23.68 -19.32 -4.50
N ASN A 118 24.02 -20.62 -4.63
CA ASN A 118 25.32 -21.07 -5.16
C ASN A 118 25.61 -20.57 -6.59
N ASN A 119 24.57 -20.29 -7.39
CA ASN A 119 24.67 -19.79 -8.76
C ASN A 119 24.10 -18.37 -8.93
N VAL A 120 24.10 -17.56 -7.87
CA VAL A 120 23.50 -16.22 -7.91
C VAL A 120 24.54 -15.16 -8.24
N ASN A 121 24.08 -14.10 -8.90
CA ASN A 121 24.89 -12.95 -9.28
C ASN A 121 25.79 -12.47 -8.11
N SER A 122 27.06 -12.19 -8.42
CA SER A 122 28.08 -11.78 -7.43
C SER A 122 27.68 -10.55 -6.62
N CYS A 123 26.91 -9.63 -7.20
CA CYS A 123 26.40 -8.44 -6.49
C CYS A 123 25.47 -8.82 -5.34
N ILE A 124 24.57 -9.79 -5.57
CA ILE A 124 23.69 -10.31 -4.52
C ILE A 124 24.51 -11.12 -3.53
N LYS A 125 25.45 -11.98 -3.98
CA LYS A 125 26.28 -12.79 -3.08
C LYS A 125 27.01 -11.96 -2.01
N ASN A 126 27.47 -10.75 -2.38
CA ASN A 126 28.21 -9.87 -1.47
C ASN A 126 27.30 -9.02 -0.58
N ASN A 127 26.12 -8.62 -1.05
CA ASN A 127 25.21 -7.70 -0.35
C ASN A 127 23.75 -8.14 -0.56
N ILE A 128 23.36 -9.34 -0.11
CA ILE A 128 21.99 -9.87 -0.28
C ILE A 128 21.01 -8.91 0.43
N PRO A 129 20.15 -8.15 -0.29
CA PRO A 129 19.15 -7.35 0.42
C PRO A 129 18.16 -8.27 1.12
N THR A 130 17.84 -7.96 2.37
CA THR A 130 16.76 -8.64 3.08
C THR A 130 15.43 -8.20 2.48
N LEU A 131 14.66 -9.14 1.94
CA LEU A 131 13.33 -8.83 1.42
C LEU A 131 12.37 -8.53 2.59
N PRO A 132 11.54 -7.47 2.50
CA PRO A 132 10.57 -7.17 3.53
C PRO A 132 9.64 -8.36 3.83
N LYS A 133 9.19 -8.47 5.08
CA LYS A 133 8.17 -9.44 5.49
C LYS A 133 6.92 -9.28 4.60
N LEU A 134 6.45 -10.37 4.00
CA LEU A 134 5.31 -10.37 3.08
C LEU A 134 4.22 -11.23 3.70
N SER A 135 2.98 -10.75 3.63
CA SER A 135 1.79 -11.48 4.05
C SER A 135 0.71 -11.27 2.99
N LEU A 136 0.87 -11.94 1.85
CA LEU A 136 0.05 -11.65 0.67
C LEU A 136 -1.37 -12.24 0.77
N PHE A 137 -1.50 -13.40 1.42
CA PHE A 137 -2.74 -14.17 1.47
C PHE A 137 -3.36 -14.19 2.86
N GLU A 138 -4.66 -14.44 2.91
CA GLU A 138 -5.36 -14.70 4.16
C GLU A 138 -4.84 -16.01 4.80
N PRO A 139 -4.65 -16.05 6.14
CA PRO A 139 -4.19 -17.26 6.82
C PRO A 139 -5.08 -18.48 6.58
N GLU A 140 -6.40 -18.25 6.51
CA GLU A 140 -7.42 -19.29 6.34
C GLU A 140 -7.62 -19.68 4.88
N ASN A 141 -7.28 -18.79 3.93
CA ASN A 141 -7.50 -19.02 2.51
C ASN A 141 -6.36 -18.48 1.63
N LYS A 142 -5.45 -19.39 1.24
CA LYS A 142 -4.31 -19.10 0.34
C LYS A 142 -4.70 -18.78 -1.11
N THR A 143 -5.99 -18.76 -1.45
CA THR A 143 -6.46 -18.27 -2.76
C THR A 143 -6.99 -16.86 -2.72
N LYS A 144 -7.12 -16.25 -1.53
CA LYS A 144 -7.63 -14.89 -1.36
C LYS A 144 -6.51 -13.99 -0.85
N LEU A 145 -6.31 -12.85 -1.53
CA LEU A 145 -5.36 -11.85 -1.10
C LEU A 145 -5.86 -11.18 0.17
N LYS A 146 -4.96 -10.94 1.11
CA LYS A 146 -5.25 -10.17 2.31
C LYS A 146 -5.54 -8.73 1.93
N THR A 147 -6.71 -8.23 2.33
CA THR A 147 -7.10 -6.84 2.10
C THR A 147 -7.01 -6.01 3.38
N CYS A 148 -6.98 -4.69 3.20
CA CYS A 148 -7.14 -3.71 4.26
C CYS A 148 -8.56 -3.18 4.10
N ASP A 149 -9.33 -3.22 5.17
CA ASP A 149 -10.77 -3.00 5.10
C ASP A 149 -11.10 -1.58 5.57
N ASN A 150 -10.43 -1.08 6.62
CA ASN A 150 -10.71 0.26 7.15
C ASN A 150 -9.88 1.33 6.43
N ALA A 151 -8.59 1.11 6.26
CA ALA A 151 -7.68 2.06 5.63
C ALA A 151 -7.86 2.15 4.11
N SER A 152 -8.51 1.18 3.47
CA SER A 152 -8.87 1.31 2.05
C SER A 152 -9.87 2.43 1.80
N GLU A 153 -10.66 2.84 2.81
CA GLU A 153 -11.49 4.06 2.74
C GLU A 153 -10.63 5.31 2.42
N LEU A 154 -9.36 5.33 2.84
CA LEU A 154 -8.40 6.43 2.60
C LEU A 154 -7.93 6.53 1.15
N LEU A 155 -8.10 5.46 0.37
CA LEU A 155 -7.64 5.34 -1.01
C LEU A 155 -8.74 5.61 -2.04
N HIS A 156 -10.01 5.62 -1.62
CA HIS A 156 -11.14 5.67 -2.54
C HIS A 156 -11.41 7.08 -3.08
N THR A 157 -11.27 7.24 -4.39
CA THR A 157 -11.77 8.39 -5.16
C THR A 157 -13.22 8.22 -5.67
N LYS A 158 -13.86 7.06 -5.44
CA LYS A 158 -15.20 6.74 -5.99
C LYS A 158 -16.36 6.90 -4.99
N TYR A 159 -17.10 7.98 -5.23
CA TYR A 159 -18.50 8.33 -4.96
C TYR A 159 -19.43 7.25 -4.37
N LYS A 160 -19.36 7.00 -3.07
CA LYS A 160 -20.49 6.42 -2.30
C LYS A 160 -20.44 6.93 -0.86
N TYR A 161 -20.93 8.13 -0.62
CA TYR A 161 -20.59 8.91 0.58
C TYR A 161 -21.39 8.52 1.82
N SER A 162 -20.72 8.63 2.97
CA SER A 162 -21.26 8.44 4.31
C SER A 162 -20.65 9.53 5.20
N VAL A 163 -21.46 10.10 6.09
CA VAL A 163 -21.16 11.24 6.98
C VAL A 163 -19.95 10.97 7.91
N ASP A 164 -19.50 9.72 8.03
CA ASP A 164 -18.42 9.30 8.93
C ASP A 164 -17.12 8.87 8.20
N ARG A 165 -16.93 9.16 6.92
CA ARG A 165 -15.71 8.73 6.19
C ARG A 165 -14.46 9.50 6.62
N LEU A 166 -13.33 8.82 6.59
CA LEU A 166 -12.01 9.44 6.79
C LEU A 166 -11.58 10.22 5.54
N PRO A 167 -10.96 11.42 5.69
CA PRO A 167 -10.46 12.17 4.54
C PRO A 167 -9.42 11.38 3.75
N ASN A 168 -9.53 11.47 2.42
CA ASN A 168 -8.61 10.83 1.50
C ASN A 168 -7.18 11.32 1.74
N ILE A 169 -6.23 10.43 1.55
CA ILE A 169 -4.82 10.78 1.50
C ILE A 169 -4.56 11.49 0.16
N GLU A 170 -4.33 12.80 0.18
CA GLU A 170 -3.90 13.56 -1.00
C GLU A 170 -2.41 13.33 -1.34
N ASP A 171 -2.12 13.18 -2.63
CA ASP A 171 -0.88 12.64 -3.21
C ASP A 171 0.39 13.51 -3.05
N ALA A 172 0.34 14.62 -2.32
CA ALA A 172 1.53 15.44 -2.08
C ALA A 172 2.19 15.14 -0.72
N HIS A 173 1.40 14.85 0.32
CA HIS A 173 1.90 14.84 1.70
C HIS A 173 2.05 13.44 2.31
N TYR A 174 1.34 12.44 1.79
CA TYR A 174 1.15 11.14 2.45
C TYR A 174 1.54 9.93 1.58
N ASN A 175 2.38 10.13 0.55
CA ASN A 175 2.65 9.11 -0.47
C ASN A 175 3.18 7.78 0.03
N ASN A 176 4.01 7.75 1.08
CA ASN A 176 4.56 6.49 1.59
C ASN A 176 3.50 5.71 2.38
N LEU A 177 2.66 6.42 3.14
CA LEU A 177 1.50 5.84 3.80
C LEU A 177 0.48 5.35 2.77
N LYS A 178 0.21 6.13 1.72
CA LYS A 178 -0.65 5.75 0.60
C LYS A 178 -0.16 4.48 -0.08
N ASP A 179 1.11 4.46 -0.48
CA ASP A 179 1.75 3.31 -1.12
C ASP A 179 1.65 2.08 -0.23
N LEU A 180 1.91 2.21 1.07
CA LEU A 180 1.80 1.11 2.02
C LEU A 180 0.37 0.53 2.08
N ILE A 181 -0.66 1.38 2.14
CA ILE A 181 -2.06 0.94 2.17
C ILE A 181 -2.45 0.30 0.83
N LEU A 182 -1.98 0.85 -0.30
CA LEU A 182 -2.23 0.33 -1.65
C LEU A 182 -1.70 -1.10 -1.85
N VAL A 183 -0.61 -1.45 -1.16
CA VAL A 183 -0.07 -2.82 -1.15
C VAL A 183 -0.43 -3.56 0.14
N HIS A 184 -1.52 -3.15 0.79
CA HIS A 184 -2.12 -3.80 1.95
C HIS A 184 -1.11 -4.11 3.06
N TYR A 185 -0.37 -3.09 3.48
CA TYR A 185 0.61 -3.14 4.58
C TYR A 185 1.84 -4.03 4.31
N ASN A 186 2.11 -4.38 3.06
CA ASN A 186 3.38 -4.98 2.68
C ASN A 186 4.42 -3.88 2.41
N LEU A 187 5.45 -3.81 3.24
CA LEU A 187 6.50 -2.81 3.07
C LEU A 187 7.23 -3.01 1.73
N LEU A 188 7.38 -1.92 0.96
CA LEU A 188 8.17 -1.92 -0.26
C LEU A 188 9.66 -2.14 0.07
N LEU A 189 10.35 -2.80 -0.84
CA LEU A 189 11.78 -3.07 -0.72
C LEU A 189 12.58 -1.78 -0.93
N GLU A 190 13.50 -1.51 -0.03
CA GLU A 190 14.69 -0.70 -0.26
C GLU A 190 15.92 -1.59 -0.03
N TYR A 191 16.87 -1.58 -0.97
CA TYR A 191 17.99 -2.53 -0.88
C TYR A 191 19.08 -2.09 0.10
N LYS A 192 19.15 -0.79 0.41
CA LYS A 192 20.03 -0.26 1.46
C LYS A 192 19.29 -0.16 2.77
N GLU A 193 19.88 -0.68 3.84
CA GLU A 193 19.32 -0.63 5.19
C GLU A 193 18.96 0.80 5.65
N ASN A 194 19.84 1.78 5.39
CA ASN A 194 19.58 3.17 5.75
C ASN A 194 18.35 3.76 5.01
N GLU A 195 18.15 3.38 3.76
CA GLU A 195 17.00 3.81 2.93
C GLU A 195 15.72 3.11 3.40
N GLN A 196 15.80 1.82 3.75
CA GLN A 196 14.70 1.06 4.34
C GLN A 196 14.24 1.68 5.67
N ASN A 197 15.19 1.98 6.58
CA ASN A 197 14.90 2.62 7.86
C ASN A 197 14.30 4.02 7.65
N PHE A 198 14.75 4.74 6.63
CA PHE A 198 14.18 6.03 6.26
C PHE A 198 12.75 5.93 5.73
N LEU A 199 12.45 4.96 4.87
CA LEU A 199 11.10 4.68 4.40
C LEU A 199 10.15 4.35 5.57
N MET A 200 10.58 3.49 6.49
CA MET A 200 9.81 3.14 7.69
C MET A 200 9.52 4.36 8.57
N MET A 201 10.50 5.25 8.75
CA MET A 201 10.30 6.50 9.49
C MET A 201 9.40 7.50 8.77
N LYS A 202 9.45 7.58 7.42
CA LYS A 202 8.52 8.40 6.63
C LYS A 202 7.08 7.94 6.80
N ILE A 203 6.84 6.63 6.71
CA ILE A 203 5.53 6.01 6.91
C ILE A 203 5.00 6.38 8.30
N LEU A 204 5.80 6.18 9.34
CA LEU A 204 5.37 6.47 10.71
C LEU A 204 5.10 7.95 10.94
N HIS A 205 5.96 8.84 10.43
CA HIS A 205 5.75 10.28 10.46
C HIS A 205 4.46 10.70 9.77
N GLN A 206 4.22 10.19 8.56
CA GLN A 206 3.01 10.45 7.78
C GLN A 206 1.76 9.92 8.50
N PHE A 207 1.85 8.75 9.14
CA PHE A 207 0.77 8.20 9.94
C PHE A 207 0.42 9.10 11.14
N PHE A 208 1.40 9.57 11.91
CA PHE A 208 1.14 10.50 13.02
C PHE A 208 0.58 11.84 12.57
N GLN A 209 1.08 12.38 11.46
CA GLN A 209 0.56 13.60 10.89
C GLN A 209 -0.90 13.42 10.49
N TYR A 210 -1.22 12.33 9.78
CA TYR A 210 -2.58 12.01 9.37
C TYR A 210 -3.52 11.86 10.57
N CYS A 211 -3.10 11.11 11.61
CA CYS A 211 -3.91 10.91 12.81
C CYS A 211 -4.20 12.23 13.53
N ASN A 212 -3.20 13.12 13.64
CA ASN A 212 -3.39 14.41 14.31
C ASN A 212 -4.29 15.38 13.52
N GLU A 213 -4.16 15.42 12.20
CA GLU A 213 -5.03 16.22 11.33
C GLU A 213 -6.49 15.73 11.37
N ASN A 214 -6.68 14.43 11.58
CA ASN A 214 -7.98 13.76 11.56
C ASN A 214 -8.45 13.29 12.94
N LYS A 215 -7.87 13.82 14.03
CA LYS A 215 -8.10 13.37 15.42
C LYS A 215 -9.57 13.43 15.85
N ILE A 216 -10.39 14.22 15.18
CA ILE A 216 -11.82 14.33 15.47
C ILE A 216 -12.65 13.25 14.77
N ASN A 217 -12.10 12.53 13.80
CA ASN A 217 -12.86 11.55 13.03
C ASN A 217 -13.15 10.28 13.86
N MET A 218 -14.43 9.89 13.93
CA MET A 218 -14.89 8.75 14.73
C MET A 218 -14.35 7.40 14.23
N LYS A 219 -14.04 7.26 12.94
CA LYS A 219 -13.47 6.04 12.36
C LYS A 219 -11.95 5.96 12.47
N LEU A 220 -11.27 7.02 12.91
CA LEU A 220 -9.81 7.05 12.95
C LEU A 220 -9.23 5.89 13.79
N SER A 221 -9.87 5.57 14.91
CA SER A 221 -9.41 4.48 15.79
C SER A 221 -9.42 3.11 15.09
N LEU A 222 -10.34 2.86 14.16
CA LEU A 222 -10.37 1.62 13.36
C LEU A 222 -9.17 1.54 12.41
N CYS A 223 -8.83 2.64 11.74
CA CYS A 223 -7.62 2.71 10.90
C CYS A 223 -6.34 2.63 11.72
N MET A 224 -6.30 3.22 12.92
CA MET A 224 -5.15 3.08 13.83
C MET A 224 -4.96 1.64 14.27
N LYS A 225 -6.03 0.94 14.67
CA LYS A 225 -6.03 -0.49 15.02
C LYS A 225 -5.48 -1.33 13.88
N GLU A 226 -5.98 -1.10 12.68
CA GLU A 226 -5.54 -1.82 11.48
C GLU A 226 -4.06 -1.55 11.18
N PHE A 227 -3.63 -0.28 11.12
CA PHE A 227 -2.22 0.07 10.88
C PHE A 227 -1.28 -0.58 11.91
N ILE A 228 -1.64 -0.54 13.19
CA ILE A 228 -0.80 -1.10 14.26
C ILE A 228 -0.67 -2.62 14.08
N LYS A 229 -1.81 -3.32 13.93
CA LYS A 229 -1.85 -4.77 13.83
C LYS A 229 -1.19 -5.29 12.55
N GLU A 230 -1.47 -4.65 11.42
CA GLU A 230 -1.10 -5.15 10.10
C GLU A 230 0.31 -4.74 9.67
N TYR A 231 0.79 -3.60 10.16
CA TYR A 231 2.09 -3.06 9.80
C TYR A 231 3.02 -2.89 10.99
N TYR A 232 2.66 -2.07 11.98
CA TYR A 232 3.61 -1.68 13.03
C TYR A 232 4.12 -2.89 13.82
N ASP A 233 3.24 -3.78 14.27
CA ASP A 233 3.59 -4.95 15.07
C ASP A 233 4.49 -5.93 14.30
N LYS A 234 4.29 -6.04 12.99
CA LYS A 234 5.10 -6.88 12.08
C LYS A 234 6.56 -6.41 12.02
N TYR A 235 6.80 -5.11 12.16
CA TYR A 235 8.12 -4.47 12.10
C TYR A 235 8.57 -3.86 13.44
N LYS A 236 7.95 -4.27 14.55
CA LYS A 236 8.19 -3.68 15.88
C LYS A 236 9.63 -3.82 16.35
N SER A 237 10.28 -4.95 16.05
CA SER A 237 11.71 -5.16 16.34
C SER A 237 12.59 -4.17 15.59
N GLU A 238 12.34 -3.99 14.30
CA GLU A 238 13.07 -3.09 13.41
C GLU A 238 12.88 -1.64 13.85
N TYR A 239 11.66 -1.24 14.23
CA TYR A 239 11.42 0.09 14.82
C TYR A 239 12.15 0.29 16.15
N LYS A 240 12.20 -0.72 17.03
CA LYS A 240 12.99 -0.62 18.28
C LYS A 240 14.47 -0.37 18.02
N GLU A 241 15.04 -1.04 17.02
CA GLU A 241 16.42 -0.82 16.60
C GLU A 241 16.63 0.60 16.06
N ILE A 242 15.76 1.05 15.14
CA ILE A 242 15.79 2.42 14.60
C ILE A 242 15.70 3.45 15.74
N PHE A 243 14.75 3.30 16.66
CA PHE A 243 14.57 4.24 17.78
C PHE A 243 15.78 4.23 18.72
N GLY A 244 16.33 3.05 19.02
CA GLY A 244 17.56 2.90 19.79
C GLY A 244 18.75 3.62 19.13
N GLU A 245 18.95 3.41 17.83
CA GLU A 245 19.99 4.08 17.05
C GLU A 245 19.82 5.62 17.07
N CYS A 246 18.58 6.11 16.99
CA CYS A 246 18.27 7.54 16.95
C CYS A 246 18.39 8.26 18.31
N LYS A 247 18.38 7.53 19.43
CA LYS A 247 18.52 8.10 20.79
C LYS A 247 19.95 8.62 21.05
N ASN A 248 20.94 8.11 20.33
CA ASN A 248 22.34 8.54 20.45
C ASN A 248 22.64 9.69 19.46
N GLU A 249 23.18 10.82 19.96
CA GLU A 249 23.23 12.11 19.25
C GLU A 249 24.21 12.21 18.05
N LEU A 250 25.00 11.16 17.78
CA LEU A 250 26.23 11.30 16.99
C LEU A 250 26.16 11.10 15.46
N ASN A 251 25.00 11.06 14.77
CA ASN A 251 25.02 10.90 13.29
C ASN A 251 23.99 11.71 12.47
N SER A 252 24.37 11.96 11.21
CA SER A 252 23.72 12.74 10.14
C SER A 252 22.68 12.01 9.28
N LYS A 253 22.34 10.75 9.58
CA LYS A 253 21.44 9.95 8.73
C LYS A 253 20.00 10.51 8.68
N GLU A 254 19.37 10.46 7.51
CA GLU A 254 18.05 11.08 7.27
C GLU A 254 16.92 10.54 8.16
N HIS A 255 16.89 9.24 8.43
CA HIS A 255 15.89 8.63 9.32
C HIS A 255 15.97 9.16 10.75
N ARG A 256 17.17 9.52 11.24
CA ARG A 256 17.35 10.14 12.56
C ARG A 256 16.76 11.55 12.61
N ARG A 257 16.86 12.31 11.51
CA ARG A 257 16.22 13.63 11.39
C ARG A 257 14.70 13.51 11.49
N LEU A 258 14.11 12.55 10.78
CA LEU A 258 12.66 12.28 10.88
C LEU A 258 12.25 11.83 12.28
N TYR A 259 13.05 10.99 12.94
CA TYR A 259 12.81 10.61 14.32
C TYR A 259 12.80 11.82 15.26
N LYS A 260 13.77 12.74 15.13
CA LYS A 260 13.79 13.99 15.92
C LYS A 260 12.55 14.85 15.65
N ILE A 261 12.10 14.93 14.40
CA ILE A 261 10.83 15.63 14.07
C ILE A 261 9.65 14.98 14.78
N CYS A 262 9.55 13.65 14.73
CA CYS A 262 8.49 12.91 15.44
C CYS A 262 8.57 13.12 16.96
N LYS A 263 9.77 13.03 17.54
CA LYS A 263 9.99 13.26 18.97
C LYS A 263 9.58 14.66 19.42
N ASN A 264 9.77 15.67 18.57
CA ASN A 264 9.45 17.05 18.90
C ASN A 264 7.97 17.39 18.67
N LYS A 265 7.40 17.00 17.52
CA LYS A 265 6.02 17.34 17.13
C LYS A 265 4.97 16.36 17.66
N PHE A 266 5.32 15.08 17.70
CA PHE A 266 4.44 13.95 17.99
C PHE A 266 4.94 13.17 19.22
N LYS A 267 5.45 13.90 20.23
CA LYS A 267 6.13 13.32 21.40
C LYS A 267 5.28 12.24 22.09
N ASN A 268 4.01 12.55 22.31
CA ASN A 268 3.08 11.65 22.99
C ASN A 268 2.72 10.46 22.09
N ASP A 269 2.43 10.70 20.81
CA ASP A 269 2.13 9.63 19.84
C ASP A 269 3.30 8.64 19.73
N LEU A 270 4.52 9.15 19.59
CA LEU A 270 5.74 8.35 19.50
C LEU A 270 5.99 7.56 20.79
N TYR A 271 5.82 8.18 21.95
CA TYR A 271 5.96 7.50 23.24
C TYR A 271 4.95 6.36 23.39
N LEU A 272 3.68 6.59 23.04
CA LEU A 272 2.64 5.59 23.17
C LEU A 272 2.82 4.45 22.17
N ILE A 273 3.14 4.73 20.90
CA ILE A 273 3.40 3.66 19.94
C ILE A 273 4.60 2.80 20.34
N GLU A 274 5.65 3.40 20.93
CA GLU A 274 6.84 2.68 21.36
C GLU A 274 6.57 1.80 22.60
N THR A 275 5.84 2.33 23.58
CA THR A 275 5.62 1.66 24.88
C THR A 275 4.41 0.71 24.87
N ASN A 276 3.26 1.20 24.41
CA ASN A 276 2.04 0.43 24.31
C ASN A 276 1.14 0.97 23.18
N PRO A 277 1.22 0.40 21.96
CA PRO A 277 0.37 0.77 20.83
C PRO A 277 -1.13 0.74 21.13
N GLU A 278 -1.61 -0.12 22.02
CA GLU A 278 -3.03 -0.16 22.41
C GLU A 278 -3.44 1.11 23.15
N ASN A 279 -2.56 1.65 24.01
CA ASN A 279 -2.81 2.92 24.68
C ASN A 279 -2.88 4.08 23.68
N TYR A 280 -2.16 4.00 22.57
CA TYR A 280 -2.25 5.01 21.51
C TYR A 280 -3.65 5.03 20.88
N ILE A 281 -4.23 3.86 20.61
CA ILE A 281 -5.61 3.71 20.13
C ILE A 281 -6.62 4.17 21.18
N ASN A 282 -6.44 3.74 22.45
CA ASN A 282 -7.35 4.09 23.54
C ASN A 282 -7.39 5.60 23.79
N GLN A 283 -6.26 6.30 23.66
CA GLN A 283 -6.24 7.75 23.77
C GLN A 283 -7.18 8.40 22.73
N GLN A 284 -7.16 7.92 21.49
CA GLN A 284 -8.04 8.41 20.44
C GLN A 284 -9.52 8.12 20.77
N GLU A 285 -9.84 6.92 21.24
CA GLU A 285 -11.22 6.57 21.61
C GLU A 285 -11.74 7.40 22.80
N VAL A 286 -10.88 7.65 23.80
CA VAL A 286 -11.21 8.51 24.95
C VAL A 286 -11.38 9.95 24.52
N TYR A 287 -10.53 10.45 23.61
CA TYR A 287 -10.68 11.79 23.05
C TYR A 287 -12.05 12.00 22.42
N ILE A 288 -12.50 11.07 21.57
CA ILE A 288 -13.82 11.12 20.94
C ILE A 288 -14.96 11.07 21.97
N LYS A 289 -14.86 10.20 22.98
CA LYS A 289 -15.88 10.08 24.05
C LYS A 289 -16.02 11.33 24.91
N ASN A 290 -14.94 12.10 25.04
CA ASN A 290 -14.92 13.32 25.85
C ASN A 290 -15.32 14.59 25.08
N LEU A 291 -15.63 14.48 23.78
CA LEU A 291 -16.13 15.61 23.00
C LEU A 291 -17.52 16.03 23.51
N SER A 292 -17.73 17.34 23.63
CA SER A 292 -19.02 17.90 24.00
C SER A 292 -20.06 17.68 22.89
N PRO A 293 -21.37 17.71 23.21
CA PRO A 293 -22.43 17.63 22.22
C PRO A 293 -22.32 18.68 21.10
N LEU A 294 -21.83 19.88 21.45
CA LEU A 294 -21.60 20.95 20.48
C LEU A 294 -20.44 20.62 19.53
N GLU A 295 -19.33 20.10 20.03
CA GLU A 295 -18.18 19.68 19.20
C GLU A 295 -18.56 18.52 18.27
N LEU A 296 -19.37 17.58 18.77
CA LEU A 296 -19.94 16.49 17.97
C LEU A 296 -20.85 17.01 16.86
N MET A 297 -21.74 17.97 17.16
CA MET A 297 -22.58 18.61 16.14
C MET A 297 -21.76 19.37 15.10
N ILE A 298 -20.78 20.17 15.52
CA ILE A 298 -19.89 20.92 14.60
C ILE A 298 -19.15 19.94 13.68
N MET A 299 -18.71 18.80 14.20
CA MET A 299 -18.05 17.76 13.42
C MET A 299 -18.98 17.14 12.39
N GLN A 300 -20.17 16.70 12.81
CA GLN A 300 -21.18 16.12 11.90
C GLN A 300 -21.55 17.12 10.80
N ALA A 301 -21.73 18.39 11.16
CA ALA A 301 -21.98 19.46 10.20
C ALA A 301 -20.80 19.62 9.22
N LYS A 302 -19.56 19.70 9.72
CA LYS A 302 -18.36 19.83 8.86
C LYS A 302 -18.23 18.65 7.89
N ALA A 303 -18.50 17.43 8.35
CA ALA A 303 -18.48 16.24 7.50
C ALA A 303 -19.59 16.29 6.43
N MET A 304 -20.80 16.75 6.79
CA MET A 304 -21.89 16.98 5.82
C MET A 304 -21.55 18.05 4.78
N PHE A 305 -20.87 19.15 5.15
CA PHE A 305 -20.49 20.21 4.21
C PHE A 305 -19.40 19.77 3.22
N LEU A 306 -18.51 18.87 3.64
CA LEU A 306 -17.49 18.28 2.76
C LEU A 306 -18.08 17.18 1.85
N ASP A 307 -19.30 16.73 2.13
CA ASP A 307 -20.05 15.76 1.33
C ASP A 307 -21.05 16.48 0.42
N SER A 308 -20.71 16.62 -0.86
CA SER A 308 -21.56 17.29 -1.85
C SER A 308 -22.96 16.65 -2.01
N GLU A 309 -23.10 15.34 -1.74
CA GLU A 309 -24.36 14.63 -1.89
C GLU A 309 -25.22 14.75 -0.62
N ALA A 310 -24.64 14.61 0.57
CA ALA A 310 -25.34 14.92 1.81
C ALA A 310 -25.74 16.39 1.85
N MET A 311 -24.83 17.30 1.48
CA MET A 311 -25.14 18.72 1.32
C MET A 311 -26.29 18.90 0.34
N SER A 312 -26.30 18.24 -0.82
CA SER A 312 -27.43 18.32 -1.78
C SER A 312 -28.76 17.83 -1.19
N ARG A 313 -28.77 16.76 -0.38
CA ARG A 313 -30.00 16.25 0.28
C ARG A 313 -30.53 17.19 1.35
N TYR A 314 -29.64 17.83 2.12
CA TYR A 314 -30.02 18.72 3.21
C TYR A 314 -30.14 20.19 2.77
N LEU A 315 -29.62 20.56 1.60
CA LEU A 315 -29.66 21.92 1.06
C LEU A 315 -31.09 22.49 1.00
N PRO A 316 -32.13 21.76 0.56
CA PRO A 316 -33.49 22.28 0.58
C PRO A 316 -33.97 22.63 1.99
N THR A 317 -33.68 21.77 2.97
CA THR A 317 -34.03 21.99 4.38
C THR A 317 -33.26 23.17 4.97
N ILE A 318 -31.96 23.26 4.70
CA ILE A 318 -31.10 24.37 5.15
C ILE A 318 -31.60 25.69 4.56
N MET A 319 -31.85 25.74 3.25
CA MET A 319 -32.35 26.93 2.57
C MET A 319 -33.75 27.33 3.06
N SER A 320 -34.65 26.36 3.29
CA SER A 320 -35.96 26.61 3.89
C SER A 320 -35.84 27.21 5.30
N THR A 321 -34.90 26.71 6.11
CA THR A 321 -34.65 27.21 7.47
C THR A 321 -34.08 28.63 7.45
N ILE A 322 -33.12 28.92 6.56
CA ILE A 322 -32.55 30.27 6.38
C ILE A 322 -33.63 31.25 5.95
N VAL A 323 -34.48 30.88 4.98
CA VAL A 323 -35.61 31.72 4.53
C VAL A 323 -36.58 31.98 5.68
N ALA A 324 -36.94 30.94 6.46
CA ALA A 324 -37.81 31.10 7.62
C ALA A 324 -37.20 32.06 8.66
N ILE A 325 -35.91 31.94 8.96
CA ILE A 325 -35.20 32.84 9.88
C ILE A 325 -35.21 34.28 9.36
N VAL A 326 -34.91 34.51 8.08
CA VAL A 326 -34.92 35.84 7.46
C VAL A 326 -36.32 36.46 7.50
N VAL A 327 -37.36 35.68 7.19
CA VAL A 327 -38.76 36.12 7.25
C VAL A 327 -39.15 36.47 8.69
N CYS A 328 -38.79 35.63 9.68
CA CYS A 328 -39.02 35.92 11.09
C CYS A 328 -38.33 37.22 11.52
N PHE A 329 -37.06 37.43 11.17
CA PHE A 329 -36.36 38.67 11.50
C PHE A 329 -36.96 39.89 10.79
N PHE A 330 -37.41 39.75 9.55
CA PHE A 330 -38.09 40.84 8.83
C PHE A 330 -39.39 41.25 9.54
N PHE A 331 -40.20 40.29 9.97
CA PHE A 331 -41.42 40.58 10.73
C PHE A 331 -41.12 41.18 12.11
N LEU A 332 -40.13 40.66 12.83
CA LEU A 332 -39.69 41.23 14.11
C LEU A 332 -39.20 42.67 13.94
N TYR A 333 -38.40 42.95 12.91
CA TYR A 333 -37.94 44.31 12.59
C TYR A 333 -39.11 45.24 12.25
N LYS A 334 -40.07 44.77 11.45
CA LYS A 334 -41.26 45.55 11.08
C LYS A 334 -42.16 45.85 12.27
N VAL A 335 -42.33 44.89 13.19
CA VAL A 335 -43.05 45.08 14.45
C VAL A 335 -42.30 46.08 15.34
N HIS A 336 -40.99 45.93 15.48
CA HIS A 336 -40.17 46.86 16.26
C HIS A 336 -40.28 48.31 15.76
N LYS A 337 -40.20 48.52 14.45
CA LYS A 337 -40.36 49.84 13.81
C LYS A 337 -41.77 50.45 13.91
N ASN A 338 -42.79 49.63 14.18
CA ASN A 338 -44.17 50.11 14.33
C ASN A 338 -44.55 50.40 15.80
N TYR A 339 -43.76 49.91 16.77
CA TYR A 339 -44.00 50.07 18.21
C TYR A 339 -43.01 51.02 18.91
N ILE A 340 -41.88 51.35 18.26
CA ILE A 340 -40.92 52.39 18.63
C ILE A 340 -40.81 53.35 17.45
#